data_AF-A0A357XY44-F1
#
_entry.id   AF-A0A357XY44-F1
#
_cell.length_a   1.000
_cell.length_b   1.000
_cell.length_c   1.000
_cell.angle_alpha   90.00
_cell.angle_beta   90.00
_cell.angle_gamma   90.00
#
_symmetry.space_group_name_H-M   'P 1'
#
loop_
_entity.id
_entity.type
_entity.pdbx_description
1 polymer ?
#
loop_
_entity_poly.entity_id
_entity_poly.type
_entity_poly.pdbx_seq_one_letter_code
_entity_poly.pdbx_strand_id
1 'polypeptide(L)'
;MQLQHLQLGGLCERSALFLAHASNAAYRDDPKTYVGYDRFQFDDVLPFHCPSKVTHGFLASKKDAIVLAFRGTDDIMDWCINIDSKQIEDKGARIHKGFFHAVDSVWVTLAKTYGQ
;
A
#
# COMPACT_ATOMS: atom_id res chain seq x y z
N MET A 1 31.41 22.63 -8.48
CA MET A 1 29.97 22.29 -8.57
C MET A 1 29.77 20.96 -7.84
N GLN A 2 29.52 21.03 -6.53
CA GLN A 2 29.33 19.86 -5.68
C GLN A 2 27.95 19.27 -5.95
N LEU A 3 27.92 18.03 -6.44
CA LEU A 3 26.73 17.20 -6.42
C LEU A 3 26.42 16.92 -4.94
N GLN A 4 25.38 17.57 -4.42
CA GLN A 4 24.81 17.22 -3.14
C GLN A 4 24.34 15.77 -3.23
N HIS A 5 25.00 14.90 -2.46
CA HIS A 5 24.53 13.56 -2.19
C HIS A 5 23.09 13.67 -1.65
N LEU A 6 22.10 13.31 -2.46
CA LEU A 6 20.86 12.78 -1.93
C LEU A 6 21.26 11.53 -1.13
N GLN A 7 21.37 11.68 0.19
CA GLN A 7 21.32 10.53 1.07
C GLN A 7 19.91 9.94 0.89
N LEU A 8 19.82 8.91 0.04
CA LEU A 8 18.73 7.95 0.07
C LEU A 8 18.72 7.38 1.50
N GLY A 9 17.91 7.99 2.36
CA GLY A 9 17.69 7.55 3.73
C GLY A 9 17.17 6.12 3.69
N GLY A 10 18.08 5.16 3.91
CA GLY A 10 17.78 3.74 3.88
C GLY A 10 16.71 3.38 4.91
N LEU A 11 16.04 2.26 4.67
CA LEU A 11 15.13 1.61 5.61
C LEU A 11 15.80 1.52 6.99
N CYS A 12 15.43 2.42 7.90
CA CYS A 12 15.83 2.34 9.30
C CYS A 12 14.76 1.55 10.07
N GLU A 13 15.11 0.98 11.23
CA GLU A 13 14.20 0.20 12.07
C GLU A 13 12.87 0.92 12.30
N ARG A 14 12.92 2.25 12.50
CA ARG A 14 11.73 3.09 12.69
C ARG A 14 10.82 3.11 11.47
N SER A 15 11.38 3.29 10.26
CA SER A 15 10.60 3.26 9.01
C SER A 15 10.05 1.87 8.73
N ALA A 16 10.84 0.82 8.99
CA ALA A 16 10.40 -0.56 8.83
C ALA A 16 9.24 -0.90 9.78
N LEU A 17 9.36 -0.52 11.07
CA LEU A 17 8.32 -0.72 12.07
C LEU A 17 7.05 0.07 11.73
N PHE A 18 7.20 1.32 11.30
CA PHE A 18 6.08 2.15 10.85
C PHE A 18 5.31 1.48 9.70
N LEU A 19 6.02 1.04 8.65
CA LEU A 19 5.41 0.38 7.51
C LEU A 19 4.81 -0.98 7.86
N ALA A 20 5.45 -1.76 8.74
CA ALA A 20 4.91 -3.03 9.21
C ALA A 20 3.56 -2.85 9.92
N HIS A 21 3.45 -1.82 10.75
CA HIS A 21 2.19 -1.48 11.38
C HIS A 21 1.15 -0.95 10.38
N ALA A 22 1.53 -0.13 9.41
CA ALA A 22 0.62 0.35 8.37
C ALA A 22 0.06 -0.84 7.55
N SER A 23 0.91 -1.79 7.17
CA SER A 23 0.50 -3.04 6.51
C SER A 23 -0.46 -3.85 7.38
N ASN A 24 -0.24 -3.93 8.69
CA ASN A 24 -1.13 -4.65 9.60
C ASN A 24 -2.48 -3.92 9.79
N ALA A 25 -2.48 -2.59 9.81
CA ALA A 25 -3.70 -1.79 9.85
C ALA A 25 -4.57 -1.97 8.59
N ALA A 26 -3.97 -2.29 7.44
CA ALA A 26 -4.70 -2.54 6.18
C ALA A 26 -5.56 -3.82 6.22
N TYR A 27 -5.39 -4.67 7.24
CA TYR A 27 -6.27 -5.81 7.49
C TYR A 27 -7.58 -5.45 8.20
N ARG A 28 -7.80 -4.18 8.55
CA ARG A 28 -9.01 -3.69 9.22
C ARG A 28 -9.89 -2.93 8.23
N ASP A 29 -11.21 -3.07 8.37
CA ASP A 29 -12.19 -2.28 7.62
C ASP A 29 -12.04 -0.78 7.89
N ASP A 30 -11.75 -0.43 9.15
CA ASP A 30 -11.32 0.89 9.56
C ASP A 30 -9.89 0.80 10.14
N PRO A 31 -8.86 1.35 9.46
CA PRO A 31 -7.48 1.35 9.94
C PRO A 31 -7.32 1.98 11.34
N LYS A 32 -8.23 2.88 11.73
CA LYS A 32 -8.22 3.53 13.06
C LYS A 32 -8.50 2.56 14.19
N THR A 33 -9.11 1.40 13.90
CA THR A 33 -9.38 0.35 14.90
C THR A 33 -8.17 -0.53 15.20
N TYR A 34 -7.06 -0.37 14.47
CA TYR A 34 -5.84 -1.10 14.74
C TYR A 34 -5.27 -0.71 16.11
N VAL A 35 -4.97 -1.69 16.97
CA VAL A 35 -4.45 -1.47 18.35
C VAL A 35 -3.18 -0.61 18.38
N GLY A 36 -2.40 -0.59 17.30
CA GLY A 36 -1.20 0.24 17.19
C GLY A 36 -1.42 1.62 16.58
N TYR A 37 -2.64 2.00 16.17
CA TYR A 37 -2.91 3.18 15.34
C TYR A 37 -2.35 4.48 15.92
N ASP A 38 -2.41 4.65 17.25
CA ASP A 38 -1.88 5.81 17.97
C ASP A 38 -0.37 6.04 17.78
N ARG A 39 0.36 5.05 17.27
CA ARG A 39 1.80 5.18 16.97
C ARG A 39 2.07 5.89 15.64
N PHE A 40 1.09 5.99 14.76
CA PHE A 40 1.26 6.59 13.42
C PHE A 40 0.50 7.90 13.29
N GLN A 41 -0.68 8.03 13.91
CA GLN A 41 -1.49 9.26 13.94
C GLN A 41 -1.53 9.95 12.58
N PHE A 42 -2.19 9.30 11.62
CA PHE A 42 -2.44 9.90 10.32
C PHE A 42 -3.35 11.12 10.47
N ASP A 43 -3.07 12.16 9.69
CA ASP A 43 -3.88 13.37 9.63
C ASP A 43 -5.21 13.06 8.94
N ASP A 44 -5.16 12.37 7.80
CA ASP A 44 -6.33 11.81 7.11
C ASP A 44 -6.16 10.32 6.82
N VAL A 45 -7.27 9.58 6.81
CA VAL A 45 -7.32 8.17 6.42
C VAL A 45 -8.55 7.92 5.58
N LEU A 46 -8.33 7.31 4.42
CA LEU A 46 -9.36 6.89 3.49
C LEU A 46 -9.22 5.38 3.22
N PRO A 47 -10.02 4.53 3.88
CA PRO A 47 -10.09 3.12 3.53
C PRO A 47 -10.71 2.96 2.14
N PHE A 48 -10.24 1.96 1.39
CA PHE A 48 -10.82 1.57 0.11
C PHE A 48 -10.99 0.07 0.03
N HIS A 49 -12.07 -0.34 -0.61
CA HIS A 49 -12.37 -1.74 -0.87
C HIS A 49 -12.86 -1.88 -2.31
N CYS A 50 -12.24 -2.78 -3.07
CA CYS A 50 -12.67 -3.19 -4.41
C CYS A 50 -13.18 -4.64 -4.33
N PRO A 51 -14.49 -4.85 -4.09
CA PRO A 51 -15.05 -6.18 -3.87
C PRO A 51 -14.82 -7.14 -5.04
N SER A 52 -14.79 -6.62 -6.27
CA SER A 52 -14.61 -7.43 -7.50
C SER A 52 -13.17 -7.90 -7.73
N LYS A 53 -12.20 -7.37 -6.97
CA LYS A 53 -10.76 -7.66 -7.12
C LYS A 53 -10.11 -8.11 -5.81
N VAL A 54 -10.89 -8.31 -4.75
CA VAL A 54 -10.42 -8.69 -3.39
C VAL A 54 -9.29 -7.75 -2.91
N THR A 55 -9.27 -6.51 -3.43
CA THR A 55 -8.26 -5.51 -3.09
C THR A 55 -8.82 -4.64 -1.99
N HIS A 56 -8.13 -4.62 -0.87
CA HIS A 56 -8.48 -3.83 0.31
C HIS A 56 -7.23 -3.09 0.75
N GLY A 57 -7.37 -1.85 1.18
CA GLY A 57 -6.30 -1.08 1.76
C GLY A 57 -6.81 0.27 2.26
N PHE A 58 -5.87 1.17 2.50
CA PHE A 58 -6.18 2.55 2.81
C PHE A 58 -5.11 3.48 2.27
N LEU A 59 -5.51 4.72 2.01
CA LEU A 59 -4.63 5.85 1.78
C LEU A 59 -4.66 6.74 3.01
N ALA A 60 -3.49 7.12 3.49
CA ALA A 60 -3.37 8.02 4.62
C ALA A 60 -2.33 9.10 4.38
N SER A 61 -2.56 10.26 4.98
CA SER A 61 -1.64 11.39 4.98
C SER A 61 -1.04 11.57 6.37
N LYS A 62 0.19 12.07 6.39
CA LYS A 62 0.81 12.70 7.55
C LYS A 62 1.64 13.87 7.05
N LYS A 63 1.91 14.86 7.90
CA LYS A 63 2.75 16.04 7.62
C LYS A 63 3.89 15.83 6.61
N ASP A 64 4.67 14.77 6.74
CA ASP A 64 5.88 14.52 5.93
C ASP A 64 5.76 13.30 4.99
N ALA A 65 4.59 12.65 4.88
CA ALA A 65 4.44 11.42 4.11
C ALA A 65 3.00 11.13 3.65
N ILE A 66 2.88 10.47 2.50
CA ILE A 66 1.65 9.81 2.05
C ILE A 66 1.88 8.29 2.13
N VAL A 67 0.95 7.57 2.73
CA VAL A 67 1.02 6.11 2.92
C VAL A 67 -0.12 5.45 2.18
N LEU A 68 0.23 4.65 1.17
CA LEU A 68 -0.70 3.76 0.51
C LEU A 68 -0.41 2.32 0.97
N ALA A 69 -1.30 1.78 1.78
CA ALA A 69 -1.17 0.43 2.31
C ALA A 69 -2.22 -0.49 1.71
N PHE A 70 -1.78 -1.66 1.26
CA PHE A 70 -2.65 -2.72 0.76
C PHE A 70 -2.63 -3.90 1.72
N ARG A 71 -3.77 -4.53 1.90
CA ARG A 71 -3.87 -5.82 2.57
C ARG A 71 -3.33 -6.91 1.65
N GLY A 72 -2.63 -7.88 2.24
CA GLY A 72 -2.37 -9.16 1.58
C GLY A 72 -3.61 -10.06 1.57
N THR A 73 -3.40 -11.31 1.18
CA THR A 73 -4.40 -12.36 1.43
C THR A 73 -4.48 -12.68 2.92
N ASP A 74 -5.67 -13.06 3.41
CA ASP A 74 -5.85 -13.61 4.77
C ASP A 74 -5.64 -15.14 4.77
N ASP A 75 -5.77 -15.78 3.60
CA ASP A 75 -5.53 -17.20 3.39
C ASP A 75 -4.29 -17.38 2.50
N ILE A 76 -3.16 -17.58 3.16
CA ILE A 76 -1.86 -17.78 2.52
C ILE A 76 -1.83 -19.12 1.78
N MET A 77 -2.55 -20.14 2.25
CA MET A 77 -2.56 -21.46 1.62
C MET A 77 -3.36 -21.45 0.33
N ASP A 78 -4.56 -20.87 0.35
CA ASP A 78 -5.36 -20.68 -0.86
C ASP A 78 -4.63 -19.82 -1.90
N TRP A 79 -3.99 -18.73 -1.45
CA TRP A 79 -3.18 -17.88 -2.33
C TRP A 79 -1.99 -18.63 -2.95
N CYS A 80 -1.27 -19.44 -2.18
CA CYS A 80 -0.14 -20.23 -2.70
C CYS A 80 -0.60 -21.21 -3.79
N ILE A 81 -1.78 -21.81 -3.64
CA ILE A 81 -2.32 -22.80 -4.58
C ILE A 81 -2.90 -22.11 -5.83
N ASN A 82 -3.54 -20.95 -5.66
CA ASN A 82 -4.19 -20.18 -6.73
C ASN A 82 -3.32 -19.08 -7.33
N ILE A 83 -2.00 -19.13 -7.12
CA ILE A 83 -1.08 -18.08 -7.58
C ILE A 83 -1.11 -17.97 -9.12
N ASP A 84 -1.86 -16.99 -9.65
CA ASP A 84 -1.85 -16.63 -11.07
C ASP A 84 -0.56 -15.87 -11.39
N SER A 85 0.55 -16.61 -11.46
CA SER A 85 1.91 -16.12 -11.74
C SER A 85 2.09 -15.54 -13.15
N LYS A 86 1.00 -15.42 -13.92
CA LYS A 86 1.02 -14.76 -15.23
C LYS A 86 1.52 -13.34 -15.08
N GLN A 87 2.49 -13.01 -15.91
CA GLN A 87 2.99 -11.65 -16.04
C GLN A 87 2.30 -10.98 -17.21
N ILE A 88 2.07 -9.67 -17.07
CA ILE A 88 1.69 -8.79 -18.17
C ILE A 88 2.87 -7.88 -18.50
N GLU A 89 2.90 -7.39 -19.73
CA GLU A 89 3.85 -6.35 -20.14
C GLU A 89 3.17 -4.99 -20.02
N ASP A 90 3.76 -4.09 -19.23
CA ASP A 90 3.35 -2.69 -19.15
C ASP A 90 4.61 -1.81 -19.23
N LYS A 91 4.61 -0.83 -20.14
CA LYS A 91 5.70 0.14 -20.33
C LYS A 91 7.10 -0.50 -20.44
N GLY A 92 7.21 -1.66 -21.08
CA GLY A 92 8.48 -2.39 -21.26
C GLY A 92 8.96 -3.16 -20.02
N ALA A 93 8.15 -3.24 -18.96
CA ALA A 93 8.41 -4.06 -17.78
C ALA A 93 7.41 -5.23 -17.71
N ARG A 94 7.86 -6.34 -17.11
CA ARG A 94 7.01 -7.51 -16.83
C ARG A 94 6.54 -7.47 -15.39
N ILE A 95 5.23 -7.38 -15.18
CA ILE A 95 4.60 -7.20 -13.87
C ILE A 95 3.67 -8.37 -13.59
N HIS A 96 3.63 -8.85 -12.34
CA HIS A 96 2.65 -9.85 -11.93
C HIS A 96 1.22 -9.31 -12.13
N LYS A 97 0.41 -10.01 -12.93
CA LYS A 97 -0.92 -9.58 -13.33
C LYS A 97 -1.83 -9.24 -12.14
N GLY A 98 -1.78 -10.04 -11.08
CA GLY A 98 -2.57 -9.80 -9.88
C GLY A 98 -2.20 -8.49 -9.17
N PHE A 99 -0.91 -8.15 -9.11
CA PHE A 99 -0.47 -6.90 -8.49
C PHE A 99 -0.81 -5.69 -9.35
N PHE A 100 -0.62 -5.80 -10.66
CA PHE A 100 -1.00 -4.74 -11.59
C PHE A 100 -2.49 -4.41 -11.45
N HIS A 101 -3.37 -5.41 -11.50
CA HIS A 101 -4.82 -5.18 -11.37
C HIS A 101 -5.22 -4.62 -10.02
N ALA A 102 -4.58 -5.05 -8.93
CA ALA A 102 -4.87 -4.52 -7.59
C ALA A 102 -4.58 -3.01 -7.53
N VAL A 103 -3.41 -2.58 -8.00
CA VAL A 103 -3.03 -1.16 -8.03
C VAL A 103 -3.90 -0.37 -9.00
N ASP A 104 -4.07 -0.87 -10.23
CA ASP A 104 -4.85 -0.19 -11.28
C ASP A 104 -6.32 0.03 -10.85
N SER A 105 -6.91 -0.92 -10.11
CA SER A 105 -8.29 -0.82 -9.63
C SER A 105 -8.56 0.34 -8.68
N VAL A 106 -7.53 0.86 -8.03
CA VAL A 106 -7.64 1.98 -7.08
C VAL A 106 -6.99 3.25 -7.60
N TRP A 107 -6.06 3.15 -8.55
CA TRP A 107 -5.21 4.25 -9.00
C TRP A 107 -5.97 5.50 -9.44
N VAL A 108 -7.02 5.32 -10.26
CA VAL A 108 -7.85 6.45 -10.74
C VAL A 108 -8.56 7.16 -9.59
N THR A 109 -9.07 6.41 -8.61
CA THR A 109 -9.74 6.96 -7.44
C THR A 109 -8.76 7.75 -6.58
N LEU A 110 -7.60 7.17 -6.28
CA LEU A 110 -6.58 7.82 -5.47
C LEU A 110 -6.04 9.09 -6.14
N ALA A 111 -5.75 9.04 -7.44
CA ALA A 111 -5.27 10.20 -8.21
C ALA A 111 -6.29 11.34 -8.25
N LYS A 112 -7.60 11.05 -8.29
CA LYS A 112 -8.64 12.09 -8.21
C LYS A 112 -8.74 12.71 -6.82
N THR A 113 -8.58 11.91 -5.77
CA THR A 113 -8.73 12.38 -4.39
C THR A 113 -7.51 13.16 -3.89
N TYR A 114 -6.30 12.83 -4.35
CA TYR A 114 -5.05 13.40 -3.82
C TYR A 114 -4.09 13.97 -4.89
N GLY A 115 -4.47 13.99 -6.16
CA GLY A 115 -3.65 14.52 -7.26
C GLY A 115 -3.85 16.00 -7.56
N GLN A 116 -4.40 16.78 -6.62
CA GLN A 116 -4.51 18.24 -6.69
C GLN A 116 -3.55 18.92 -5.73
#